data_AF-A0A699YZQ3-F1
#
_entry.id   AF-A0A699YZQ3-F1
#
_cell.length_a   1.000
_cell.length_b   1.000
_cell.length_c   1.000
_cell.angle_alpha   90.00
_cell.angle_beta   90.00
_cell.angle_gamma   90.00
#
_symmetry.space_group_name_H-M   'P 1'
#
loop_
_entity.id
_entity.type
_entity.pdbx_description
1 polymer ?
#
loop_
_entity_poly.entity_id
_entity_poly.type
_entity_poly.pdbx_seq_one_letter_code
_entity_poly.pdbx_strand_id
1 'polypeptide(L)'
;MANPVLLRSTLAMGTAHLVAMLLWLRSWVNDPLLVFVYQVGLLTSLLNHGLTHPAWVWLDRAWMALGCTVDLTRILALRDSGQQAVLLALQATLVTAFFIAKYLIARSAHKPSGNGPHLVTHLGASVLHVWLLRLAAQDGTSPRLSHSH
;
A
#
# COMPACT_ATOMS: atom_id res chain seq x y z
N MET A 1 -18.30 -9.85 -14.14
CA MET A 1 -17.98 -8.63 -14.92
C MET A 1 -17.13 -7.71 -14.06
N ALA A 2 -16.03 -7.19 -14.62
CA ALA A 2 -15.16 -6.23 -13.96
C ALA A 2 -15.94 -4.96 -13.58
N ASN A 3 -15.72 -4.44 -12.37
CA ASN A 3 -16.29 -3.15 -11.98
C ASN A 3 -15.44 -2.05 -12.62
N PRO A 4 -15.97 -1.28 -13.59
CA PRO A 4 -15.17 -0.32 -14.37
C PRO A 4 -14.63 0.83 -13.50
N VAL A 5 -15.32 1.18 -12.41
CA VAL A 5 -14.85 2.19 -11.45
C VAL A 5 -13.62 1.68 -10.70
N LEU A 6 -13.67 0.42 -10.23
CA LEU A 6 -12.54 -0.17 -9.51
C LEU A 6 -11.33 -0.32 -10.42
N LEU A 7 -11.51 -0.82 -11.65
CA LEU A 7 -10.41 -0.95 -12.61
C LEU A 7 -9.74 0.42 -12.93
N ARG A 8 -10.55 1.46 -13.20
CA ARG A 8 -10.02 2.82 -13.44
C ARG A 8 -9.28 3.37 -12.24
N SER A 9 -9.80 3.14 -11.03
CA SER A 9 -9.14 3.58 -9.80
C SER A 9 -7.83 2.84 -9.55
N THR A 10 -7.76 1.53 -9.78
CA THR A 10 -6.53 0.72 -9.67
C THR A 10 -5.49 1.20 -10.67
N LEU A 11 -5.88 1.54 -11.89
CA LEU A 11 -4.97 2.12 -12.88
C LEU A 11 -4.43 3.48 -12.41
N ALA A 12 -5.29 4.40 -11.97
CA ALA A 12 -4.86 5.72 -11.51
C ALA A 12 -3.91 5.65 -10.30
N MET A 13 -4.28 4.86 -9.28
CA MET A 13 -3.46 4.64 -8.09
C MET A 13 -2.17 3.87 -8.41
N GLY A 14 -2.24 2.93 -9.35
CA GLY A 14 -1.09 2.20 -9.87
C GLY A 14 -0.09 3.09 -10.58
N THR A 15 -0.56 4.01 -11.42
CA THR A 15 0.30 5.03 -12.04
C THR A 15 0.99 5.89 -10.97
N ALA A 16 0.26 6.32 -9.93
CA ALA A 16 0.87 7.07 -8.83
C ALA A 16 1.98 6.28 -8.10
N HIS A 17 1.79 4.97 -7.86
CA HIS A 17 2.82 4.10 -7.29
C HIS A 17 4.04 3.96 -8.18
N LEU A 18 3.83 3.74 -9.48
CA LEU A 18 4.93 3.64 -10.44
C LEU A 18 5.73 4.95 -10.51
N VAL A 19 5.03 6.09 -10.58
CA VAL A 19 5.69 7.41 -10.54
C VAL A 19 6.46 7.59 -9.25
N ALA A 20 5.90 7.21 -8.10
CA ALA A 20 6.61 7.26 -6.82
C ALA A 20 7.88 6.39 -6.82
N MET A 21 7.80 5.15 -7.28
CA MET A 21 8.96 4.26 -7.38
C MET A 21 10.05 4.81 -8.31
N LEU A 22 9.66 5.56 -9.35
CA LEU A 22 10.58 6.24 -10.26
C LEU A 22 11.15 7.55 -9.69
N LEU A 23 10.39 8.29 -8.87
CA LEU A 23 10.89 9.48 -8.18
C LEU A 23 11.88 9.11 -7.07
N TRP A 24 11.66 7.97 -6.43
CA TRP A 24 12.49 7.44 -5.35
C TRP A 24 13.26 6.19 -5.79
N LEU A 25 14.02 6.28 -6.89
CA LEU A 25 14.84 5.15 -7.40
C LEU A 25 15.78 4.55 -6.34
N ARG A 26 16.26 5.37 -5.39
CA ARG A 26 17.12 4.87 -4.30
C ARG A 26 16.43 3.86 -3.39
N SER A 27 15.10 3.88 -3.30
CA SER A 27 14.34 2.87 -2.54
C SER A 27 14.56 1.47 -3.09
N TRP A 28 14.84 1.32 -4.38
CA TRP A 28 15.15 0.02 -4.99
C TRP A 28 16.46 -0.58 -4.48
N VAL A 29 17.43 0.28 -4.13
CA VAL A 29 18.73 -0.15 -3.62
C VAL A 29 18.66 -0.37 -2.11
N ASN A 30 18.02 0.55 -1.39
CA ASN A 30 17.98 0.54 0.07
C ASN A 30 16.96 -0.46 0.62
N ASP A 31 15.86 -0.69 -0.10
CA ASP A 31 14.76 -1.55 0.32
C ASP A 31 14.08 -2.27 -0.87
N PRO A 32 14.78 -3.23 -1.50
CA PRO A 32 14.25 -3.96 -2.65
C PRO A 32 13.00 -4.78 -2.32
N LEU A 33 12.84 -5.23 -1.07
CA LEU A 33 11.68 -6.01 -0.65
C LEU A 33 10.41 -5.16 -0.64
N LEU A 34 10.47 -3.94 -0.08
CA LEU A 34 9.34 -3.01 -0.07
C LEU A 34 8.86 -2.72 -1.49
N VAL A 35 9.81 -2.40 -2.36
CA VAL A 35 9.54 -2.08 -3.77
C VAL A 35 8.96 -3.27 -4.52
N PHE A 36 9.49 -4.48 -4.31
CA PHE A 36 8.96 -5.72 -4.89
C PHE A 36 7.51 -5.98 -4.45
N VAL A 37 7.24 -5.87 -3.15
CA VAL A 37 5.91 -6.11 -2.59
C VAL A 37 4.88 -5.14 -3.16
N TYR A 38 5.23 -3.85 -3.31
CA TYR A 38 4.33 -2.87 -3.90
C TYR A 38 4.10 -3.09 -5.40
N GLN A 39 5.11 -3.52 -6.16
CA GLN A 39 4.94 -3.84 -7.59
C GLN A 39 4.02 -5.03 -7.79
N VAL A 40 4.29 -6.13 -7.07
CA VAL A 40 3.45 -7.32 -7.21
C VAL A 40 2.05 -7.04 -6.67
N GLY A 41 1.90 -6.21 -5.63
CA GLY A 41 0.59 -5.76 -5.14
C GLY A 41 -0.21 -5.00 -6.19
N LEU A 42 0.44 -4.13 -6.97
CA LEU A 42 -0.21 -3.47 -8.11
C LEU A 42 -0.66 -4.49 -9.17
N LEU A 43 0.21 -5.44 -9.53
CA LEU A 43 -0.10 -6.45 -10.53
C LEU A 43 -1.27 -7.36 -10.09
N THR A 44 -1.26 -7.84 -8.84
CA THR A 44 -2.33 -8.69 -8.32
C THR A 44 -3.66 -7.94 -8.24
N SER A 45 -3.64 -6.65 -7.89
CA SER A 45 -4.83 -5.79 -7.91
C SER A 45 -5.39 -5.59 -9.33
N LEU A 46 -4.51 -5.34 -10.32
CA LEU A 46 -4.91 -5.23 -11.72
C LEU A 46 -5.52 -6.53 -12.25
N LEU A 47 -4.92 -7.68 -11.92
CA LEU A 47 -5.45 -9.00 -12.30
C LEU A 47 -6.81 -9.27 -11.65
N ASN A 48 -6.97 -8.94 -10.37
CA ASN A 48 -8.22 -9.09 -9.64
C ASN A 48 -9.35 -8.26 -10.28
N HIS A 49 -9.09 -6.98 -10.53
CA HIS A 49 -10.10 -6.07 -11.07
C HIS A 49 -10.31 -6.19 -12.59
N GLY A 50 -9.31 -6.65 -13.35
CA GLY A 50 -9.37 -6.78 -14.80
C GLY A 50 -9.87 -8.14 -15.30
N LEU A 51 -9.43 -9.25 -14.69
CA LEU A 51 -9.71 -10.60 -15.16
C LEU A 51 -10.81 -11.33 -14.36
N THR A 52 -11.14 -10.85 -13.15
CA THR A 52 -12.26 -11.32 -12.31
C THR A 52 -12.28 -12.83 -11.96
N HIS A 53 -11.17 -13.53 -12.12
CA HIS A 53 -11.06 -14.94 -11.74
C HIS A 53 -10.91 -15.10 -10.20
N PRO A 54 -11.59 -16.07 -9.55
CA PRO A 54 -11.52 -16.25 -8.09
C PRO A 54 -10.12 -16.41 -7.52
N ALA A 55 -9.20 -17.05 -8.26
CA ALA A 55 -7.80 -17.17 -7.84
C ALA A 55 -7.10 -15.81 -7.71
N TRP A 56 -7.40 -14.84 -8.57
CA TRP A 56 -6.83 -13.49 -8.50
C TRP A 56 -7.35 -12.71 -7.30
N VAL A 57 -8.60 -12.94 -6.89
CA VAL A 57 -9.17 -12.36 -5.67
C VAL A 57 -8.39 -12.84 -4.44
N TRP A 58 -8.09 -14.14 -4.35
CA TRP A 58 -7.34 -14.70 -3.23
C TRP A 58 -5.88 -14.28 -3.25
N LEU A 59 -5.26 -14.25 -4.42
CA LEU A 59 -3.88 -13.78 -4.59
C LEU A 59 -3.73 -12.31 -4.15
N ASP A 60 -4.63 -11.43 -4.59
CA ASP A 60 -4.67 -10.01 -4.19
C ASP A 60 -4.82 -9.85 -2.67
N ARG A 61 -5.69 -10.64 -2.03
CA ARG A 61 -5.85 -10.63 -0.56
C ARG A 61 -4.61 -11.12 0.19
N ALA A 62 -4.01 -12.21 -0.27
CA ALA A 62 -2.79 -12.74 0.33
C ALA A 62 -1.65 -11.71 0.21
N TRP A 63 -1.54 -11.06 -0.95
CA TRP A 63 -0.52 -10.05 -1.18
C TRP A 63 -0.74 -8.77 -0.37
N MET A 64 -1.99 -8.36 -0.17
CA MET A 64 -2.33 -7.25 0.72
C MET A 64 -1.96 -7.55 2.18
N ALA A 65 -2.17 -8.77 2.66
CA ALA A 65 -1.74 -9.17 4.00
C ALA A 65 -0.21 -9.14 4.15
N LEU A 66 0.51 -9.62 3.13
CA LEU A 66 1.97 -9.51 3.07
C LEU A 66 2.42 -8.04 3.06
N GLY A 67 1.80 -7.20 2.23
CA GLY A 67 2.04 -5.76 2.17
C GLY A 67 1.89 -5.09 3.54
N CYS A 68 0.77 -5.32 4.21
CA CYS A 68 0.53 -4.79 5.56
C CYS A 68 1.59 -5.23 6.57
N THR A 69 2.10 -6.47 6.44
CA THR A 69 3.16 -7.00 7.30
C THR A 69 4.49 -6.31 7.04
N VAL A 70 4.83 -6.09 5.77
CA VAL A 70 6.03 -5.33 5.39
C VAL A 70 5.94 -3.89 5.88
N ASP A 71 4.81 -3.21 5.64
CA ASP A 71 4.59 -1.84 6.12
C ASP A 71 4.78 -1.74 7.63
N LEU A 72 4.13 -2.64 8.40
CA LEU A 72 4.26 -2.66 9.85
C LEU A 72 5.71 -2.86 10.28
N THR A 73 6.42 -3.81 9.67
CA THR A 73 7.83 -4.08 9.98
C THR A 73 8.71 -2.86 9.72
N ARG A 74 8.46 -2.15 8.61
CA ARG A 74 9.21 -0.94 8.25
C ARG A 74 8.90 0.23 9.18
N ILE A 75 7.64 0.42 9.55
CA ILE A 75 7.24 1.45 10.52
C ILE A 75 7.86 1.17 11.89
N LEU A 76 7.86 -0.09 12.34
CA LEU A 76 8.46 -0.49 13.61
C LEU A 76 9.99 -0.32 13.63
N ALA A 77 10.64 -0.36 12.47
CA ALA A 77 12.07 -0.13 12.33
C ALA A 77 12.48 1.36 12.31
N LEU A 78 11.53 2.29 12.27
CA LEU A 78 11.82 3.72 12.28
C LEU A 78 12.41 4.16 13.61
N ARG A 79 13.45 4.98 13.54
CA ARG A 79 14.15 5.52 14.73
C ARG A 79 13.43 6.72 15.36
N ASP A 80 12.74 7.51 14.53
CA ASP A 80 11.96 8.66 15.00
C ASP A 80 10.62 8.18 15.57
N SER A 81 10.46 8.29 16.89
CA SER A 81 9.27 7.82 17.61
C SER A 81 8.00 8.62 17.26
N GLY A 82 8.14 9.90 16.89
CA GLY A 82 7.02 10.72 16.46
C GLY A 82 6.50 10.29 15.10
N GLN A 83 7.40 10.10 14.14
CA GLN A 83 7.08 9.59 12.82
C GLN A 83 6.54 8.16 12.88
N GLN A 84 7.15 7.30 13.69
CA GLN A 84 6.66 5.94 13.93
C GLN A 84 5.21 5.95 14.45
N ALA A 85 4.90 6.76 15.46
CA ALA A 85 3.54 6.84 16.01
C ALA A 85 2.51 7.31 14.97
N VAL A 86 2.84 8.33 14.17
CA VAL A 86 1.97 8.83 13.10
C VAL A 86 1.69 7.74 12.05
N LEU A 87 2.71 7.01 11.62
CA LEU A 87 2.56 5.97 10.60
C LEU A 87 1.84 4.73 11.14
N LEU A 88 2.04 4.36 12.41
CA LEU A 88 1.27 3.31 13.07
C LEU A 88 -0.21 3.68 13.18
N ALA A 89 -0.51 4.92 13.57
CA ALA A 89 -1.88 5.41 13.65
C ALA A 89 -2.55 5.43 12.27
N LEU A 90 -1.83 5.85 11.23
CA LEU A 90 -2.30 5.82 9.85
C LEU A 90 -2.58 4.38 9.40
N GLN A 91 -1.64 3.45 9.60
CA GLN A 91 -1.80 2.03 9.23
C GLN A 91 -3.00 1.40 9.94
N ALA A 92 -3.13 1.62 11.25
CA ALA A 92 -4.27 1.12 12.02
C ALA A 92 -5.59 1.67 11.47
N THR A 93 -5.65 2.97 11.18
CA THR A 93 -6.86 3.62 10.62
C THR A 93 -7.22 3.03 9.26
N LEU A 94 -6.24 2.78 8.39
CA LEU A 94 -6.48 2.21 7.05
C LEU A 94 -6.99 0.77 7.12
N VAL A 95 -6.38 -0.07 7.98
CA VAL A 95 -6.81 -1.45 8.20
C VAL A 95 -8.25 -1.48 8.75
N THR A 96 -8.54 -0.67 9.77
CA THR A 96 -9.90 -0.56 10.33
C THR A 96 -10.90 -0.09 9.27
N ALA A 97 -10.56 0.96 8.51
CA ALA A 97 -11.43 1.48 7.46
C ALA A 97 -11.67 0.46 6.33
N PHE A 98 -10.68 -0.38 5.99
CA PHE A 98 -10.84 -1.47 5.04
C PHE A 98 -11.87 -2.50 5.51
N PHE A 99 -11.79 -2.95 6.77
CA PHE A 99 -12.76 -3.89 7.31
C PHE A 99 -14.17 -3.28 7.41
N ILE A 100 -14.28 -2.00 7.78
CA ILE A 100 -15.56 -1.28 7.75
C ILE A 100 -16.12 -1.24 6.33
N ALA A 101 -15.30 -0.89 5.33
CA ALA A 101 -15.73 -0.86 3.93
C ALA A 101 -16.20 -2.25 3.46
N LYS A 102 -15.49 -3.32 3.81
CA LYS A 102 -15.91 -4.70 3.47
C LYS A 102 -17.21 -5.09 4.17
N TYR A 103 -17.39 -4.73 5.43
CA TYR A 103 -18.63 -4.96 6.17
C TYR A 103 -19.81 -4.23 5.51
N LEU A 104 -19.64 -2.96 5.13
CA LEU A 104 -20.66 -2.18 4.43
C LEU A 104 -20.99 -2.78 3.05
N ILE A 105 -20.00 -3.22 2.28
CA ILE A 105 -20.22 -3.91 1.00
C ILE A 105 -21.03 -5.19 1.19
N ALA A 106 -20.75 -5.95 2.27
CA ALA A 106 -21.45 -7.20 2.56
C ALA A 106 -22.89 -6.98 3.05
N ARG A 107 -23.17 -5.88 3.76
CA ARG A 107 -24.50 -5.57 4.32
C ARG A 107 -25.39 -4.69 3.45
N SER A 108 -24.84 -3.92 2.52
CA SER A 108 -25.65 -3.04 1.66
C SER A 108 -26.36 -3.82 0.55
N ALA A 109 -27.70 -3.82 0.58
CA ALA A 109 -28.55 -4.28 -0.54
C ALA A 109 -28.31 -3.49 -1.85
N HIS A 110 -27.72 -2.28 -1.74
CA HIS A 110 -27.25 -1.47 -2.86
C HIS A 110 -25.71 -1.45 -2.91
N LYS A 111 -25.16 -2.31 -3.78
CA LYS A 111 -23.74 -2.45 -4.13
C LYS A 111 -22.95 -1.15 -4.43
N PRO A 112 -23.55 -0.01 -4.88
CA PRO A 112 -22.77 1.21 -5.13
C PRO A 112 -22.22 1.91 -3.87
N SER A 113 -22.89 1.76 -2.72
CA SER A 113 -22.57 2.54 -1.50
C SER A 113 -21.22 2.21 -0.85
N GLY A 114 -20.72 0.98 -1.02
CA GLY A 114 -19.46 0.54 -0.42
C GLY A 114 -18.19 0.88 -1.22
N ASN A 115 -18.33 1.34 -2.47
CA ASN A 115 -17.19 1.64 -3.34
C ASN A 115 -16.42 2.91 -2.90
N GLY A 116 -17.13 3.91 -2.36
CA GLY A 116 -16.51 5.16 -1.87
C GLY A 116 -15.55 4.91 -0.70
N PRO A 117 -16.01 4.32 0.41
CA PRO A 117 -15.14 3.95 1.52
C PRO A 117 -13.98 3.04 1.11
N HIS A 118 -14.23 2.09 0.19
CA HIS A 118 -13.16 1.24 -0.34
C HIS A 118 -12.10 2.02 -1.12
N LEU A 119 -12.51 2.97 -1.97
CA LEU A 119 -11.60 3.84 -2.70
C LEU A 119 -10.76 4.71 -1.76
N VAL A 120 -11.38 5.25 -0.70
CA VAL A 120 -10.67 6.03 0.32
C VAL A 120 -9.59 5.20 1.02
N THR A 121 -9.86 3.92 1.31
CA THR A 121 -8.85 3.03 1.92
C THR A 121 -7.66 2.80 0.99
N HIS A 122 -7.89 2.65 -0.31
CA HIS A 122 -6.81 2.49 -1.29
C HIS A 122 -6.01 3.78 -1.49
N LEU A 123 -6.67 4.95 -1.49
CA LEU A 123 -6.00 6.24 -1.56
C LEU A 123 -5.10 6.45 -0.35
N GLY A 124 -5.62 6.17 0.85
CA GLY A 124 -4.84 6.27 2.08
C GLY A 124 -3.66 5.29 2.13
N ALA A 125 -3.86 4.05 1.69
CA ALA A 125 -2.77 3.08 1.53
C ALA A 125 -1.72 3.57 0.51
N SER A 126 -2.16 4.16 -0.60
CA SER A 126 -1.25 4.75 -1.59
C SER A 126 -0.38 5.86 -0.98
N VAL A 127 -0.97 6.74 -0.17
CA VAL A 127 -0.23 7.79 0.54
C VAL A 127 0.79 7.19 1.51
N LEU A 128 0.41 6.16 2.27
CA LEU A 128 1.33 5.46 3.17
C LEU A 128 2.50 4.84 2.40
N HIS A 129 2.21 4.10 1.32
CA HIS A 129 3.23 3.44 0.51
C HIS A 129 4.23 4.45 -0.10
N VAL A 130 3.72 5.57 -0.62
CA VAL A 130 4.56 6.67 -1.12
C VAL A 130 5.47 7.23 -0.03
N TRP A 131 4.94 7.39 1.19
CA TRP A 131 5.74 7.86 2.33
C TRP A 131 6.83 6.84 2.69
N LEU A 132 6.50 5.56 2.80
CA LEU A 132 7.47 4.51 3.10
C LEU A 132 8.54 4.38 2.01
N LEU A 133 8.18 4.50 0.73
CA LEU A 133 9.14 4.58 -0.37
C LEU A 133 10.09 5.76 -0.21
N ARG A 134 9.57 6.95 0.10
CA ARG A 134 10.40 8.14 0.34
C ARG A 134 11.38 7.92 1.50
N LEU A 135 10.94 7.31 2.59
CA LEU A 135 11.81 7.01 3.74
C LEU A 135 12.89 5.99 3.38
N ALA A 136 12.53 4.91 2.69
CA ALA A 136 13.50 3.95 2.18
C ALA A 136 14.54 4.60 1.26
N ALA A 137 14.18 5.62 0.47
CA ALA A 137 15.12 6.36 -0.36
C ALA A 137 16.14 7.17 0.47
N GLN A 138 15.72 7.64 1.65
CA GLN A 138 16.50 8.52 2.53
C GLN A 138 17.43 7.73 3.48
N ASP A 139 17.09 6.50 3.85
CA ASP A 139 17.90 5.70 4.79
C ASP A 139 19.33 5.41 4.29
N GLY A 140 19.57 5.47 2.98
CA GLY A 140 20.92 5.39 2.39
C GLY A 140 21.69 6.71 2.31
N THR A 141 21.12 7.84 2.76
CA THR A 141 21.73 9.19 2.66
C THR A 141 22.30 9.76 3.94
N SER A 142 22.08 9.10 5.10
CA SER A 142 22.85 9.46 6.29
C SER A 142 24.30 9.03 6.06
N PRO A 143 25.29 9.95 6.07
CA PRO A 143 26.67 9.52 6.15
C PRO A 143 26.77 8.61 7.36
N ARG A 144 27.21 7.36 7.16
CA ARG A 144 27.68 6.53 8.27
C ARG A 144 28.80 7.34 8.90
N LEU A 145 28.48 8.13 9.92
CA LEU A 145 29.49 8.75 10.75
C LEU A 145 30.29 7.59 11.32
N SER A 146 31.48 7.45 10.77
CA SER A 146 32.63 6.81 11.37
C SER A 146 32.82 7.45 12.75
N HIS A 147 32.11 6.95 13.75
CA HIS A 147 32.61 7.01 15.11
C HIS A 147 33.41 5.74 15.32
N SER A 148 34.59 5.75 14.69
CA SER A 148 35.78 5.18 15.28
C SER A 148 36.02 5.92 16.60
N HIS A 149 35.86 5.23 17.72
CA HIS A 149 36.66 5.40 18.93
C HIS A 149 36.64 4.09 19.70
#